data_AF-A0A0W0YHD3-F1
#
_entry.id   AF-A0A0W0YHD3-F1
#
_cell.length_a   1.000
_cell.length_b   1.000
_cell.length_c   1.000
_cell.angle_alpha   90.00
_cell.angle_beta   90.00
_cell.angle_gamma   90.00
#
_symmetry.space_group_name_H-M   'P 1'
#
loop_
_entity.id
_entity.type
_entity.pdbx_description
1 polymer ?
#
loop_
_entity_poly.entity_id
_entity_poly.type
_entity_poly.pdbx_seq_one_letter_code
_entity_poly.pdbx_strand_id
1 'polypeptide(L)'
;MTRFKTLCRELNLPSIYEHESNLSSLQAWCHEHISQDIHFHGSFNEKYSKYLTLAEHYLDNFMAHLPNDLQKKTVPYDNSNAIHYAAQQGYDRFFTAQKERLEHLINEEDIYGMTPLHKAAIQGHLFTVKALLAQGANVHKANTQMQLPLHSALFVPIVHDEELLKRKEQIARELLPFTPEALTIQDKAGNTLLHLLATHDFSCLVTELVETNPKLFFVKNHASLYPIHTAILNHQQKTIDLLLSIEGMSLLADEQGGLPIHYAARYGTAKIVQSCCIMGATYINNKDTQARTPLLWAAYAGNQEALEILIKNGANPKLTDYQGYSILHLAVQENNESIVRWIIENVGHFLVDQKDSNHHSPLYYAQKNDYQKIAALLKSKGVSNR
;
A
#
# COMPACT_ATOMS: atom_id res chain seq x y z
N MET A 1 41.81 -22.08 1.96
CA MET A 1 40.77 -22.15 3.02
C MET A 1 39.93 -20.90 2.86
N THR A 2 38.59 -21.01 2.81
CA THR A 2 37.74 -19.85 2.55
C THR A 2 37.70 -18.92 3.76
N ARG A 3 37.32 -17.65 3.58
CA ARG A 3 37.33 -16.64 4.67
C ARG A 3 36.33 -17.04 5.75
N PHE A 4 35.19 -17.58 5.35
CA PHE A 4 34.20 -18.12 6.29
C PHE A 4 34.75 -19.26 7.14
N LYS A 5 35.49 -20.21 6.55
CA LYS A 5 36.11 -21.32 7.32
C LYS A 5 37.13 -20.82 8.34
N THR A 6 37.80 -19.70 8.07
CA THR A 6 38.68 -19.05 9.05
C THR A 6 37.87 -18.47 10.21
N LEU A 7 36.81 -17.71 9.92
CA LEU A 7 35.90 -17.16 10.93
C LEU A 7 35.34 -18.25 11.86
N CYS A 8 34.86 -19.37 11.30
CA CYS A 8 34.31 -20.46 12.10
C CYS A 8 35.34 -21.05 13.08
N ARG A 9 36.62 -21.06 12.72
CA ARG A 9 37.68 -21.50 13.64
C ARG A 9 38.00 -20.46 14.70
N GLU A 10 38.06 -19.19 14.32
CA GLU A 10 38.37 -18.07 15.24
C GLU A 10 37.30 -17.92 16.33
N LEU A 11 36.02 -18.06 15.96
CA LEU A 11 34.89 -17.97 16.89
C LEU A 11 34.46 -19.31 17.48
N ASN A 12 35.19 -20.40 17.18
CA ASN A 12 34.87 -21.77 17.61
C ASN A 12 33.40 -22.15 17.35
N LEU A 13 32.94 -21.92 16.12
CA LEU A 13 31.55 -22.12 15.70
C LEU A 13 31.34 -23.55 15.15
N PRO A 14 30.46 -24.35 15.76
CA PRO A 14 30.11 -25.68 15.24
C PRO A 14 29.26 -25.59 13.97
N SER A 15 29.28 -26.65 13.16
CA SER A 15 28.50 -26.74 11.91
C SER A 15 27.00 -26.87 12.14
N ILE A 16 26.59 -27.30 13.32
CA ILE A 16 25.20 -27.38 13.80
C ILE A 16 25.14 -26.60 15.10
N TYR A 17 24.01 -25.97 15.40
CA TYR A 17 23.84 -25.24 16.66
C TYR A 17 23.98 -26.18 17.87
N GLU A 18 24.85 -25.83 18.82
CA GLU A 18 25.11 -26.61 20.05
C GLU A 18 24.79 -25.81 21.32
N HIS A 19 25.26 -24.56 21.41
CA HIS A 19 25.10 -23.72 22.60
C HIS A 19 24.66 -22.28 22.26
N GLU A 20 23.98 -21.64 23.21
CA GLU A 20 23.53 -20.24 23.09
C GLU A 20 24.71 -19.26 22.87
N SER A 21 25.88 -19.55 23.47
CA SER A 21 27.10 -18.77 23.28
C SER A 21 27.59 -18.75 21.83
N ASN A 22 27.35 -19.81 21.04
CA ASN A 22 27.71 -19.84 19.63
C ASN A 22 26.88 -18.83 18.83
N LEU A 23 25.57 -18.76 19.11
CA LEU A 23 24.68 -17.80 18.46
C LEU A 23 25.03 -16.37 18.86
N SER A 24 25.24 -16.10 20.15
CA SER A 24 25.56 -14.76 20.63
C SER A 24 26.86 -14.22 20.03
N SER A 25 27.91 -15.04 19.97
CA SER A 25 29.20 -14.65 19.35
C SER A 25 29.06 -14.38 17.85
N LEU A 26 28.32 -15.23 17.14
CA LEU A 26 28.09 -15.05 15.70
C LEU A 26 27.23 -13.81 15.41
N GLN A 27 26.20 -13.57 16.22
CA GLN A 27 25.35 -12.37 16.13
C GLN A 27 26.15 -11.10 16.37
N ALA A 28 26.96 -11.07 17.43
CA ALA A 28 27.84 -9.94 17.74
C ALA A 28 28.80 -9.66 16.58
N TRP A 29 29.44 -10.71 16.05
CA TRP A 29 30.34 -10.56 14.91
C TRP A 29 29.63 -10.01 13.67
N CYS A 30 28.47 -10.55 13.30
CA CYS A 30 27.67 -10.05 12.17
C CYS A 30 27.25 -8.59 12.37
N HIS A 31 26.87 -8.21 13.59
CA HIS A 31 26.48 -6.84 13.93
C HIS A 31 27.65 -5.84 13.85
N GLU A 32 28.84 -6.27 14.22
CA GLU A 32 30.06 -5.47 14.18
C GLU A 32 30.66 -5.34 12.77
N HIS A 33 30.56 -6.40 11.94
CA HIS A 33 31.31 -6.50 10.68
C HIS A 33 30.45 -6.48 9.41
N ILE A 34 29.15 -6.78 9.50
CA ILE A 34 28.24 -6.86 8.35
C ILE A 34 27.15 -5.80 8.46
N SER A 35 26.23 -5.98 9.41
CA SER A 35 25.02 -5.18 9.46
C SER A 35 24.37 -5.10 10.83
N GLN A 36 23.94 -3.90 11.19
CA GLN A 36 23.06 -3.63 12.33
C GLN A 36 21.58 -3.75 11.97
N ASP A 37 21.23 -3.78 10.68
CA ASP A 37 19.86 -3.88 10.20
C ASP A 37 19.33 -5.33 10.24
N ILE A 38 20.22 -6.32 10.16
CA ILE A 38 19.85 -7.72 9.93
C ILE A 38 19.59 -8.47 11.24
N HIS A 39 18.30 -8.71 11.50
CA HIS A 39 17.82 -9.52 12.60
C HIS A 39 16.94 -10.66 12.12
N PHE A 40 17.24 -11.88 12.59
CA PHE A 40 16.45 -13.08 12.26
C PHE A 40 15.54 -13.49 13.40
N HIS A 41 14.29 -13.84 13.07
CA HIS A 41 13.32 -14.43 13.97
C HIS A 41 13.20 -15.95 13.73
N GLY A 42 12.73 -16.68 14.76
CA GLY A 42 12.61 -18.14 14.75
C GLY A 42 13.25 -18.81 15.98
N SER A 43 13.39 -20.13 15.93
CA SER A 43 14.11 -20.92 16.92
C SER A 43 15.61 -20.58 16.93
N PHE A 44 16.32 -20.91 18.02
CA PHE A 44 17.76 -20.68 18.12
C PHE A 44 18.54 -21.33 16.96
N ASN A 45 18.16 -22.55 16.57
CA ASN A 45 18.77 -23.27 15.44
C ASN A 45 18.56 -22.53 14.11
N GLU A 46 17.33 -22.07 13.85
CA GLU A 46 17.01 -21.33 12.63
C GLU A 46 17.76 -20.00 12.56
N LYS A 47 17.80 -19.25 13.67
CA LYS A 47 18.58 -18.01 13.74
C LYS A 47 20.05 -18.28 13.47
N TYR A 48 20.63 -19.28 14.13
CA TYR A 48 22.04 -19.65 13.96
C TYR A 48 22.37 -20.01 12.52
N SER A 49 21.54 -20.86 11.89
CA SER A 49 21.70 -21.23 10.48
C SER A 49 21.62 -20.01 9.56
N LYS A 50 20.64 -19.11 9.75
CA LYS A 50 20.51 -17.88 8.96
C LYS A 50 21.70 -16.93 9.13
N TYR A 51 22.21 -16.78 10.35
CA TYR A 51 23.42 -15.97 10.59
C TYR A 51 24.69 -16.60 9.99
N LEU A 52 24.82 -17.93 10.01
CA LEU A 52 25.93 -18.61 9.33
C LEU A 52 25.86 -18.36 7.82
N THR A 53 24.68 -18.53 7.21
CA THR A 53 24.48 -18.26 5.79
C THR A 53 24.76 -16.79 5.45
N LEU A 54 24.36 -15.84 6.31
CA LEU A 54 24.69 -14.42 6.14
C LEU A 54 26.21 -14.18 6.15
N ALA A 55 26.91 -14.72 7.15
CA ALA A 55 28.36 -14.55 7.29
C ALA A 55 29.13 -15.21 6.13
N GLU A 56 28.73 -16.42 5.74
CA GLU A 56 29.29 -17.13 4.59
C GLU A 56 29.07 -16.32 3.31
N HIS A 57 27.83 -15.89 3.07
CA HIS A 57 27.49 -15.11 1.90
C HIS A 57 28.27 -13.79 1.86
N TYR A 58 28.39 -13.07 2.98
CA TYR A 58 29.17 -11.84 3.03
C TYR A 58 30.66 -12.06 2.77
N LEU A 59 31.28 -13.05 3.43
CA LEU A 59 32.72 -13.28 3.34
C LEU A 59 33.16 -13.94 2.04
N ASP A 60 32.46 -14.99 1.63
CA ASP A 60 32.88 -15.88 0.55
C ASP A 60 32.15 -15.55 -0.77
N ASN A 61 31.00 -14.87 -0.76
CA ASN A 61 30.35 -14.40 -2.00
C ASN A 61 30.59 -12.90 -2.23
N PHE A 62 30.22 -12.03 -1.29
CA PHE A 62 30.35 -10.59 -1.49
C PHE A 62 31.80 -10.11 -1.46
N MET A 63 32.50 -10.31 -0.34
CA MET A 63 33.86 -9.80 -0.13
C MET A 63 34.92 -10.51 -0.97
N ALA A 64 34.70 -11.76 -1.35
CA ALA A 64 35.63 -12.50 -2.21
C ALA A 64 35.56 -12.07 -3.68
N HIS A 65 34.39 -11.61 -4.14
CA HIS A 65 34.17 -11.16 -5.52
C HIS A 65 34.17 -9.64 -5.66
N LEU A 66 34.57 -8.91 -4.59
CA LEU A 66 34.61 -7.46 -4.60
C LEU A 66 35.64 -6.95 -5.63
N PRO A 67 35.20 -6.31 -6.72
CA PRO A 67 36.12 -5.85 -7.75
C PRO A 67 36.99 -4.70 -7.24
N ASN A 68 38.17 -4.52 -7.86
CA ASN A 68 39.02 -3.35 -7.60
C ASN A 68 38.31 -2.07 -8.04
N ASP A 69 37.65 -2.11 -9.19
CA ASP A 69 36.72 -1.08 -9.65
C ASP A 69 35.30 -1.42 -9.17
N LEU A 70 34.82 -0.67 -8.18
CA LEU A 70 33.52 -0.88 -7.55
C LEU A 70 32.33 -0.49 -8.44
N GLN A 71 32.56 0.26 -9.54
CA GLN A 71 31.52 0.56 -10.53
C GLN A 71 31.25 -0.63 -11.46
N LYS A 72 32.21 -1.54 -11.60
CA LYS A 72 32.07 -2.71 -12.47
C LYS A 72 30.89 -3.56 -12.04
N LYS A 73 29.93 -3.70 -12.95
CA LYS A 73 28.79 -4.62 -12.81
C LYS A 73 29.29 -6.05 -12.92
N THR A 74 28.85 -6.90 -12.01
CA THR A 74 29.29 -8.31 -11.98
C THR A 74 28.08 -9.25 -11.83
N VAL A 75 28.20 -10.44 -12.42
CA VAL A 75 27.16 -11.47 -12.34
C VAL A 75 26.85 -11.88 -10.90
N PRO A 76 27.83 -12.03 -9.98
CA PRO A 76 27.54 -12.34 -8.56
C PRO A 76 26.67 -11.30 -7.84
N TYR A 77 26.53 -10.09 -8.39
CA TYR A 77 25.72 -9.02 -7.83
C TYR A 77 24.46 -8.74 -8.66
N ASP A 78 23.94 -9.75 -9.36
CA ASP A 78 22.78 -9.64 -10.25
C ASP A 78 22.94 -8.56 -11.33
N ASN A 79 24.17 -8.42 -11.85
CA ASN A 79 24.57 -7.35 -12.77
C ASN A 79 24.45 -5.92 -12.21
N SER A 80 24.35 -5.78 -10.89
CA SER A 80 24.52 -4.52 -10.18
C SER A 80 26.00 -4.28 -9.85
N ASN A 81 26.34 -3.04 -9.52
CA ASN A 81 27.66 -2.74 -8.96
C ASN A 81 27.69 -3.09 -7.46
N ALA A 82 28.89 -3.19 -6.88
CA ALA A 82 29.06 -3.65 -5.50
C ALA A 82 28.34 -2.77 -4.47
N ILE A 83 28.17 -1.48 -4.77
CA ILE A 83 27.63 -0.46 -3.87
C ILE A 83 26.11 -0.56 -3.82
N HIS A 84 25.46 -0.68 -4.98
CA HIS A 84 24.02 -0.94 -5.04
C HIS A 84 23.68 -2.26 -4.38
N TYR A 85 24.50 -3.29 -4.62
CA TYR A 85 24.32 -4.59 -4.00
C TYR A 85 24.47 -4.53 -2.48
N ALA A 86 25.54 -3.91 -1.97
CA ALA A 86 25.74 -3.74 -0.52
C ALA A 86 24.60 -2.94 0.13
N ALA A 87 24.10 -1.90 -0.53
CA ALA A 87 22.96 -1.12 -0.04
C ALA A 87 21.66 -1.92 -0.03
N GLN A 88 21.42 -2.74 -1.05
CA GLN A 88 20.26 -3.63 -1.13
C GLN A 88 20.32 -4.73 -0.06
N GLN A 89 21.50 -5.27 0.25
CA GLN A 89 21.68 -6.30 1.27
C GLN A 89 21.78 -5.74 2.70
N GLY A 90 21.91 -4.42 2.87
CA GLY A 90 21.95 -3.77 4.17
C GLY A 90 23.31 -3.82 4.86
N TYR A 91 24.41 -3.83 4.11
CA TYR A 91 25.77 -3.95 4.67
C TYR A 91 26.31 -2.60 5.17
N ASP A 92 25.70 -2.00 6.21
CA ASP A 92 26.09 -0.68 6.72
C ASP A 92 27.57 -0.60 7.13
N ARG A 93 28.14 -1.70 7.65
CA ARG A 93 29.54 -1.76 8.05
C ARG A 93 30.50 -1.61 6.88
N PHE A 94 30.15 -2.17 5.72
CA PHE A 94 30.91 -2.01 4.48
C PHE A 94 31.03 -0.53 4.09
N PHE A 95 29.95 0.23 4.19
CA PHE A 95 29.97 1.67 3.94
C PHE A 95 30.86 2.37 4.97
N THR A 96 30.64 2.16 6.27
CA THR A 96 31.42 2.85 7.31
C THR A 96 32.93 2.61 7.22
N ALA A 97 33.36 1.41 6.80
CA ALA A 97 34.76 1.03 6.73
C ALA A 97 35.52 1.58 5.51
N GLN A 98 34.82 1.94 4.42
CA GLN A 98 35.44 2.33 3.14
C GLN A 98 35.11 3.76 2.70
N LYS A 99 34.90 4.68 3.65
CA LYS A 99 34.45 6.05 3.40
C LYS A 99 35.20 6.76 2.27
N GLU A 100 36.53 6.76 2.30
CA GLU A 100 37.36 7.44 1.27
C GLU A 100 37.24 6.82 -0.12
N ARG A 101 37.08 5.49 -0.20
CA ARG A 101 36.98 4.78 -1.47
C ARG A 101 35.59 4.94 -2.13
N LEU A 102 34.56 5.22 -1.34
CA LEU A 102 33.17 5.26 -1.78
C LEU A 102 32.63 6.66 -2.05
N GLU A 103 33.36 7.71 -1.68
CA GLU A 103 32.90 9.12 -1.73
C GLU A 103 32.32 9.52 -3.10
N HIS A 104 33.02 9.20 -4.19
CA HIS A 104 32.56 9.54 -5.55
C HIS A 104 31.49 8.60 -6.11
N LEU A 105 31.22 7.48 -5.45
CA LEU A 105 30.40 6.40 -5.97
C LEU A 105 29.05 6.26 -5.26
N ILE A 106 28.88 6.94 -4.12
CA ILE A 106 27.71 6.85 -3.25
C ILE A 106 26.40 7.32 -3.92
N ASN A 107 26.54 8.07 -5.01
CA ASN A 107 25.45 8.70 -5.77
C ASN A 107 25.31 8.18 -7.21
N GLU A 108 26.06 7.13 -7.57
CA GLU A 108 25.93 6.46 -8.86
C GLU A 108 24.51 5.90 -9.04
N GLU A 109 24.03 5.92 -10.27
CA GLU A 109 22.69 5.47 -10.62
C GLU A 109 22.71 4.10 -11.27
N ASP A 110 21.75 3.25 -10.92
CA ASP A 110 21.47 2.04 -11.67
C ASP A 110 20.64 2.32 -12.94
N ILE A 111 20.25 1.26 -13.65
CA ILE A 111 19.45 1.36 -14.89
C ILE A 111 18.06 1.97 -14.68
N TYR A 112 17.58 2.06 -13.44
CA TYR A 112 16.31 2.64 -13.05
C TYR A 112 16.47 4.06 -12.48
N GLY A 113 17.68 4.63 -12.52
CA GLY A 113 18.01 5.92 -11.89
C GLY A 113 18.06 5.84 -10.37
N MET A 114 18.06 4.64 -9.77
CA MET A 114 18.12 4.48 -8.32
C MET A 114 19.57 4.58 -7.87
N THR A 115 19.81 5.39 -6.85
CA THR A 115 21.08 5.42 -6.11
C THR A 115 21.13 4.33 -5.04
N PRO A 116 22.30 4.04 -4.43
CA PRO A 116 22.40 3.16 -3.26
C PRO A 116 21.44 3.55 -2.13
N LEU A 117 21.19 4.85 -1.93
CA LEU A 117 20.25 5.33 -0.91
C LEU A 117 18.80 4.89 -1.19
N HIS A 118 18.37 4.86 -2.46
CA HIS A 118 17.07 4.30 -2.83
C HIS A 118 17.00 2.81 -2.51
N LYS A 119 18.07 2.05 -2.80
CA LYS A 119 18.12 0.60 -2.54
C LYS A 119 18.09 0.27 -1.05
N ALA A 120 18.79 1.03 -0.21
CA ALA A 120 18.73 0.86 1.23
C ALA A 120 17.33 1.21 1.78
N ALA A 121 16.75 2.33 1.32
CA ALA A 121 15.42 2.78 1.73
C ALA A 121 14.31 1.79 1.34
N ILE A 122 14.31 1.30 0.08
CA ILE A 122 13.29 0.36 -0.40
C ILE A 122 13.35 -0.98 0.33
N GLN A 123 14.52 -1.41 0.79
CA GLN A 123 14.67 -2.65 1.57
C GLN A 123 14.43 -2.46 3.07
N GLY A 124 14.39 -1.21 3.55
CA GLY A 124 14.12 -0.92 4.96
C GLY A 124 15.36 -1.02 5.86
N HIS A 125 16.57 -0.82 5.31
CA HIS A 125 17.84 -0.89 6.03
C HIS A 125 18.22 0.48 6.62
N LEU A 126 17.78 0.74 7.85
CA LEU A 126 17.92 2.02 8.54
C LEU A 126 19.38 2.42 8.80
N PHE A 127 20.19 1.50 9.32
CA PHE A 127 21.60 1.79 9.60
C PHE A 127 22.40 1.97 8.32
N THR A 128 22.03 1.25 7.27
CA THR A 128 22.59 1.45 5.93
C THR A 128 22.23 2.82 5.38
N VAL A 129 20.97 3.26 5.52
CA VAL A 129 20.56 4.65 5.18
C VAL A 129 21.40 5.66 5.96
N LYS A 130 21.56 5.50 7.28
CA LYS A 130 22.38 6.40 8.11
C LYS A 130 23.85 6.43 7.67
N ALA A 131 24.43 5.28 7.36
CA ALA A 131 25.80 5.17 6.89
C ALA A 131 26.00 5.87 5.53
N LEU A 132 25.03 5.73 4.61
CA LEU A 132 25.03 6.41 3.32
C LEU A 132 24.89 7.94 3.49
N LEU A 133 23.98 8.41 4.35
CA LEU A 133 23.82 9.85 4.65
C LEU A 133 25.11 10.46 5.24
N ALA A 134 25.77 9.74 6.15
CA ALA A 134 27.05 10.17 6.74
C ALA A 134 28.21 10.27 5.72
N GLN A 135 28.01 9.73 4.51
CA GLN A 135 28.95 9.81 3.38
C GLN A 135 28.52 10.80 2.30
N GLY A 136 27.46 11.57 2.51
CA GLY A 136 27.00 12.55 1.53
C GLY A 136 26.14 11.95 0.40
N ALA A 137 25.41 10.86 0.69
CA ALA A 137 24.38 10.39 -0.22
C ALA A 137 23.34 11.48 -0.50
N ASN A 138 23.02 11.68 -1.78
CA ASN A 138 22.12 12.72 -2.26
C ASN A 138 20.66 12.27 -2.09
N VAL A 139 20.00 12.89 -1.14
CA VAL A 139 18.58 12.68 -0.82
C VAL A 139 17.63 13.29 -1.86
N HIS A 140 18.09 14.22 -2.69
CA HIS A 140 17.29 14.93 -3.70
C HIS A 140 17.38 14.29 -5.10
N LYS A 141 18.15 13.20 -5.25
CA LYS A 141 18.27 12.52 -6.52
C LYS A 141 17.01 11.70 -6.78
N ALA A 142 16.27 12.02 -7.84
CA ALA A 142 15.09 11.26 -8.23
C ALA A 142 15.46 10.11 -9.18
N ASN A 143 14.75 8.98 -9.06
CA ASN A 143 14.86 7.86 -10.00
C ASN A 143 14.06 8.11 -11.30
N THR A 144 14.03 7.12 -12.21
CA THR A 144 13.29 7.20 -13.49
C THR A 144 11.77 7.35 -13.35
N GLN A 145 11.20 7.11 -12.17
CA GLN A 145 9.80 7.35 -11.82
C GLN A 145 9.58 8.71 -11.14
N MET A 146 10.60 9.57 -11.10
CA MET A 146 10.58 10.85 -10.38
C MET A 146 10.43 10.71 -8.86
N GLN A 147 10.82 9.55 -8.31
CA GLN A 147 10.73 9.26 -6.89
C GLN A 147 12.08 9.50 -6.22
N LEU A 148 12.08 10.30 -5.15
CA LEU A 148 13.21 10.45 -4.24
C LEU A 148 13.44 9.19 -3.37
N PRO A 149 14.59 9.04 -2.70
CA PRO A 149 14.83 7.96 -1.74
C PRO A 149 13.78 7.91 -0.62
N LEU A 150 13.24 9.06 -0.19
CA LEU A 150 12.13 9.12 0.77
C LEU A 150 10.89 8.37 0.25
N HIS A 151 10.51 8.54 -1.01
CA HIS A 151 9.39 7.81 -1.61
C HIS A 151 9.71 6.31 -1.67
N SER A 152 10.95 5.94 -1.97
CA SER A 152 11.40 4.55 -1.98
C SER A 152 11.26 3.86 -0.62
N ALA A 153 11.44 4.59 0.48
CA ALA A 153 11.24 4.07 1.84
C ALA A 153 9.81 3.57 2.07
N LEU A 154 8.82 4.23 1.47
CA LEU A 154 7.40 3.98 1.70
C LEU A 154 6.80 2.86 0.86
N PHE A 155 7.54 2.31 -0.11
CA PHE A 155 7.10 1.10 -0.82
C PHE A 155 7.24 -0.11 0.09
N VAL A 156 6.14 -0.80 0.35
CA VAL A 156 6.12 -2.01 1.18
C VAL A 156 5.71 -3.21 0.32
N PRO A 157 6.45 -4.33 0.35
CA PRO A 157 6.00 -5.57 -0.28
C PRO A 157 4.66 -6.05 0.28
N ILE A 158 3.88 -6.78 -0.52
CA ILE A 158 2.56 -7.30 -0.10
C ILE A 158 2.68 -8.15 1.18
N VAL A 159 3.71 -9.01 1.24
CA VAL A 159 4.03 -9.81 2.42
C VAL A 159 5.17 -9.13 3.17
N HIS A 160 4.87 -8.63 4.36
CA HIS A 160 5.83 -7.98 5.25
C HIS A 160 5.46 -8.22 6.72
N ASP A 161 6.43 -8.02 7.60
CA ASP A 161 6.19 -7.98 9.05
C ASP A 161 5.98 -6.53 9.54
N GLU A 162 5.42 -6.40 10.75
CA GLU A 162 5.19 -5.08 11.37
C GLU A 162 6.49 -4.33 11.65
N GLU A 163 7.61 -5.03 11.85
CA GLU A 163 8.91 -4.42 12.09
C GLU A 163 9.45 -3.73 10.84
N LEU A 164 9.20 -4.26 9.63
CA LEU A 164 9.56 -3.62 8.38
C LEU A 164 8.84 -2.29 8.20
N LEU A 165 7.54 -2.23 8.52
CA LEU A 165 6.78 -0.98 8.50
C LEU A 165 7.40 0.06 9.44
N LYS A 166 7.70 -0.33 10.69
CA LYS A 166 8.34 0.56 11.68
C LYS A 166 9.70 1.07 11.19
N ARG A 167 10.56 0.19 10.66
CA ARG A 167 11.87 0.57 10.11
C ARG A 167 11.71 1.54 8.94
N LYS A 168 10.77 1.27 8.03
CA LYS A 168 10.49 2.15 6.88
C LYS A 168 9.97 3.52 7.31
N GLU A 169 9.12 3.58 8.32
CA GLU A 169 8.68 4.84 8.91
C GLU A 169 9.84 5.60 9.56
N GLN A 170 10.72 4.91 10.28
CA GLN A 170 11.93 5.52 10.84
C GLN A 170 12.84 6.08 9.75
N ILE A 171 13.07 5.32 8.66
CA ILE A 171 13.83 5.82 7.50
C ILE A 171 13.17 7.07 6.92
N ALA A 172 11.85 7.09 6.80
CA ALA A 172 11.14 8.26 6.30
C ALA A 172 11.35 9.48 7.22
N ARG A 173 11.29 9.30 8.54
CA ARG A 173 11.58 10.36 9.53
C ARG A 173 13.02 10.84 9.50
N GLU A 174 13.98 9.97 9.20
CA GLU A 174 15.39 10.35 9.07
C GLU A 174 15.64 11.15 7.79
N LEU A 175 14.94 10.82 6.70
CA LEU A 175 15.12 11.49 5.40
C LEU A 175 14.34 12.82 5.29
N LEU A 176 13.16 12.90 5.92
CA LEU A 176 12.26 14.05 5.79
C LEU A 176 12.89 15.41 6.13
N PRO A 177 13.71 15.58 7.20
CA PRO A 177 14.37 16.84 7.52
C PRO A 177 15.32 17.33 6.42
N PHE A 178 15.89 16.41 5.64
CA PHE A 178 16.79 16.74 4.54
C PHE A 178 16.04 16.96 3.22
N THR A 179 14.79 16.51 3.09
CA THR A 179 13.97 16.63 1.87
C THR A 179 12.53 17.05 2.17
N PRO A 180 12.28 18.22 2.79
CA PRO A 180 10.91 18.67 3.07
C PRO A 180 10.08 18.84 1.79
N GLU A 181 10.70 19.22 0.67
CA GLU A 181 10.06 19.37 -0.63
C GLU A 181 9.45 18.07 -1.18
N ALA A 182 9.93 16.91 -0.70
CA ALA A 182 9.42 15.60 -1.09
C ALA A 182 7.92 15.43 -0.79
N LEU A 183 7.39 16.18 0.18
CA LEU A 183 5.96 16.21 0.50
C LEU A 183 5.09 16.72 -0.66
N THR A 184 5.66 17.52 -1.55
CA THR A 184 4.95 18.16 -2.67
C THR A 184 5.28 17.56 -4.04
N ILE A 185 6.35 16.78 -4.13
CA ILE A 185 6.77 16.15 -5.39
C ILE A 185 5.76 15.07 -5.76
N GLN A 186 5.45 15.02 -7.05
CA GLN A 186 4.65 13.96 -7.66
C GLN A 186 5.55 13.04 -8.47
N ASP A 187 5.34 11.74 -8.30
CA ASP A 187 5.97 10.74 -9.16
C ASP A 187 5.38 10.76 -10.58
N LYS A 188 5.87 9.88 -11.46
CA LYS A 188 5.39 9.78 -12.85
C LYS A 188 3.89 9.51 -12.98
N ALA A 189 3.26 8.90 -11.97
CA ALA A 189 1.81 8.64 -11.92
C ALA A 189 1.03 9.78 -11.23
N GLY A 190 1.70 10.86 -10.84
CA GLY A 190 1.10 11.98 -10.12
C GLY A 190 0.96 11.70 -8.62
N ASN A 191 1.46 10.58 -8.11
CA ASN A 191 1.32 10.26 -6.69
C ASN A 191 2.26 11.15 -5.88
N THR A 192 1.69 11.88 -4.92
CA THR A 192 2.48 12.51 -3.84
C THR A 192 2.88 11.47 -2.80
N LEU A 193 3.80 11.84 -1.90
CA LEU A 193 4.15 11.02 -0.73
C LEU A 193 2.90 10.54 0.04
N LEU A 194 1.85 11.37 0.11
CA LEU A 194 0.62 11.07 0.83
C LEU A 194 -0.21 9.96 0.17
N HIS A 195 -0.14 9.81 -1.15
CA HIS A 195 -0.75 8.68 -1.83
C HIS A 195 -0.04 7.37 -1.46
N LEU A 196 1.30 7.39 -1.35
CA LEU A 196 2.09 6.24 -0.90
C LEU A 196 1.81 5.90 0.57
N LEU A 197 1.67 6.90 1.43
CA LEU A 197 1.26 6.67 2.82
C LEU A 197 -0.15 6.07 2.92
N ALA A 198 -1.03 6.38 1.96
CA ALA A 198 -2.37 5.83 1.90
C ALA A 198 -2.43 4.39 1.34
N THR A 199 -1.36 3.82 0.78
CA THR A 199 -1.36 2.42 0.34
C THR A 199 -1.11 1.43 1.47
N HIS A 200 -0.50 1.87 2.57
CA HIS A 200 -0.10 1.04 3.71
C HIS A 200 -0.45 1.69 5.06
N ASP A 201 -0.31 0.97 6.18
CA ASP A 201 -0.64 1.50 7.52
C ASP A 201 0.51 2.33 8.11
N PHE A 202 0.86 3.46 7.48
CA PHE A 202 1.79 4.45 8.05
C PHE A 202 1.05 5.47 8.94
N SER A 203 0.13 5.00 9.78
CA SER A 203 -0.77 5.86 10.56
C SER A 203 -0.07 6.87 11.47
N CYS A 204 1.08 6.54 12.04
CA CYS A 204 1.87 7.45 12.86
C CYS A 204 2.38 8.66 12.05
N LEU A 205 2.97 8.42 10.88
CA LEU A 205 3.44 9.49 9.99
C LEU A 205 2.28 10.29 9.38
N VAL A 206 1.17 9.62 9.03
CA VAL A 206 -0.05 10.30 8.58
C VAL A 206 -0.58 11.24 9.67
N THR A 207 -0.65 10.80 10.92
CA THR A 207 -1.12 11.63 12.06
C THR A 207 -0.31 12.91 12.16
N GLU A 208 1.02 12.81 12.12
CA GLU A 208 1.93 13.96 12.16
C GLU A 208 1.72 14.91 10.98
N LEU A 209 1.51 14.37 9.77
CA LEU A 209 1.29 15.18 8.56
C LEU A 209 -0.09 15.83 8.52
N VAL A 210 -1.12 15.22 9.13
CA VAL A 210 -2.44 15.82 9.30
C VAL A 210 -2.36 17.04 10.22
N GLU A 211 -1.57 16.96 11.29
CA GLU A 211 -1.37 18.08 12.24
C GLU A 211 -0.54 19.21 11.65
N THR A 212 0.50 18.88 10.88
CA THR A 212 1.47 19.87 10.38
C THR A 212 1.11 20.43 9.00
N ASN A 213 0.58 19.61 8.09
CA ASN A 213 0.40 19.94 6.67
C ASN A 213 -0.90 19.39 6.05
N PRO A 214 -2.09 19.66 6.63
CA PRO A 214 -3.35 19.04 6.19
C PRO A 214 -3.74 19.39 4.74
N LYS A 215 -3.29 20.54 4.22
CA LYS A 215 -3.58 21.00 2.84
C LYS A 215 -2.97 20.09 1.76
N LEU A 216 -1.91 19.36 2.09
CA LEU A 216 -1.24 18.50 1.11
C LEU A 216 -2.11 17.29 0.69
N PHE A 217 -3.07 16.88 1.52
CA PHE A 217 -3.99 15.79 1.20
C PHE A 217 -5.03 16.16 0.13
N PHE A 218 -5.07 17.43 -0.31
CA PHE A 218 -5.97 17.94 -1.35
C PHE A 218 -5.33 17.95 -2.75
N VAL A 219 -4.25 17.18 -2.96
CA VAL A 219 -3.59 17.06 -4.27
C VAL A 219 -4.05 15.78 -4.96
N LYS A 220 -4.44 15.88 -6.24
CA LYS A 220 -4.82 14.73 -7.08
C LYS A 220 -3.62 14.12 -7.78
N ASN A 221 -3.60 12.80 -7.95
CA ASN A 221 -2.71 12.13 -8.89
C ASN A 221 -3.21 12.18 -10.34
N HIS A 222 -2.49 11.57 -11.29
CA HIS A 222 -2.89 11.56 -12.70
C HIS A 222 -4.17 10.73 -12.98
N ALA A 223 -4.54 9.84 -12.06
CA ALA A 223 -5.83 9.15 -12.09
C ALA A 223 -6.96 9.99 -11.45
N SER A 224 -6.70 11.26 -11.17
CA SER A 224 -7.63 12.19 -10.52
C SER A 224 -8.09 11.76 -9.13
N LEU A 225 -7.34 10.86 -8.48
CA LEU A 225 -7.59 10.38 -7.12
C LEU A 225 -6.87 11.24 -6.09
N TYR A 226 -7.44 11.29 -4.89
CA TYR A 226 -6.83 11.92 -3.72
C TYR A 226 -6.34 10.82 -2.76
N PRO A 227 -5.44 11.11 -1.81
CA PRO A 227 -4.99 10.13 -0.82
C PRO A 227 -6.13 9.40 -0.09
N ILE A 228 -7.26 10.05 0.18
CA ILE A 228 -8.42 9.39 0.80
C ILE A 228 -9.03 8.30 -0.08
N HIS A 229 -9.09 8.50 -1.41
CA HIS A 229 -9.55 7.47 -2.34
C HIS A 229 -8.57 6.29 -2.36
N THR A 230 -7.27 6.57 -2.38
CA THR A 230 -6.22 5.54 -2.30
C THR A 230 -6.30 4.75 -0.99
N ALA A 231 -6.56 5.40 0.13
CA ALA A 231 -6.70 4.76 1.44
C ALA A 231 -7.89 3.79 1.47
N ILE A 232 -9.02 4.20 0.88
CA ILE A 232 -10.22 3.34 0.77
C ILE A 232 -9.96 2.13 -0.11
N LEU A 233 -9.33 2.31 -1.28
CA LEU A 233 -8.99 1.22 -2.20
C LEU A 233 -8.04 0.19 -1.58
N ASN A 234 -7.17 0.62 -0.66
CA ASN A 234 -6.22 -0.24 0.05
C ASN A 234 -6.70 -0.63 1.45
N HIS A 235 -7.96 -0.35 1.80
CA HIS A 235 -8.58 -0.69 3.08
C HIS A 235 -7.84 -0.19 4.33
N GLN A 236 -7.18 0.97 4.23
CA GLN A 236 -6.37 1.54 5.32
C GLN A 236 -7.24 2.29 6.33
N GLN A 237 -7.97 1.55 7.16
CA GLN A 237 -8.99 2.08 8.09
C GLN A 237 -8.50 3.26 8.94
N LYS A 238 -7.35 3.14 9.61
CA LYS A 238 -6.82 4.20 10.47
C LYS A 238 -6.52 5.48 9.68
N THR A 239 -5.89 5.34 8.51
CA THR A 239 -5.62 6.45 7.61
C THR A 239 -6.92 7.11 7.15
N ILE A 240 -7.95 6.33 6.80
CA ILE A 240 -9.26 6.85 6.41
C ILE A 240 -9.89 7.67 7.54
N ASP A 241 -9.88 7.16 8.77
CA ASP A 241 -10.43 7.86 9.93
C ASP A 241 -9.69 9.18 10.22
N LEU A 242 -8.35 9.18 10.12
CA LEU A 242 -7.53 10.38 10.24
C LEU A 242 -7.82 11.40 9.14
N LEU A 243 -7.92 10.97 7.89
CA LEU A 243 -8.21 11.86 6.77
C LEU A 243 -9.62 12.44 6.86
N LEU A 244 -10.62 11.64 7.22
CA LEU A 244 -11.99 12.14 7.40
C LEU A 244 -12.13 13.16 8.52
N SER A 245 -11.17 13.22 9.46
CA SER A 245 -11.12 14.28 10.48
C SER A 245 -10.77 15.66 9.93
N ILE A 246 -10.16 15.72 8.73
CA ILE A 246 -9.86 16.99 8.04
C ILE A 246 -11.13 17.49 7.35
N GLU A 247 -11.51 18.73 7.64
CA GLU A 247 -12.66 19.40 7.03
C GLU A 247 -12.54 19.40 5.49
N GLY A 248 -13.61 18.98 4.80
CA GLY A 248 -13.68 18.95 3.35
C GLY A 248 -13.13 17.68 2.67
N MET A 249 -12.45 16.77 3.39
CA MET A 249 -11.95 15.52 2.80
C MET A 249 -13.07 14.62 2.26
N SER A 250 -14.22 14.59 2.92
CA SER A 250 -15.39 13.80 2.50
C SER A 250 -16.07 14.32 1.22
N LEU A 251 -15.69 15.51 0.74
CA LEU A 251 -16.25 16.18 -0.44
C LEU A 251 -15.37 16.06 -1.70
N LEU A 252 -14.20 15.43 -1.58
CA LEU A 252 -13.24 15.37 -2.67
C LEU A 252 -13.71 14.41 -3.74
N ALA A 253 -14.12 14.94 -4.89
CA ALA A 253 -14.59 14.15 -6.01
C ALA A 253 -13.45 13.80 -6.98
N ASP A 254 -13.41 12.55 -7.43
CA ASP A 254 -12.57 12.15 -8.57
C ASP A 254 -13.04 12.80 -9.90
N GLU A 255 -12.44 12.42 -11.03
CA GLU A 255 -12.85 12.93 -12.35
C GLU A 255 -14.28 12.56 -12.75
N GLN A 256 -14.78 11.42 -12.26
CA GLN A 256 -16.12 10.93 -12.54
C GLN A 256 -17.16 11.46 -11.54
N GLY A 257 -16.78 12.34 -10.62
CA GLY A 257 -17.66 12.85 -9.57
C GLY A 257 -17.84 11.89 -8.40
N GLY A 258 -17.08 10.81 -8.33
CA GLY A 258 -17.10 9.85 -7.23
C GLY A 258 -16.44 10.42 -5.99
N LEU A 259 -17.20 10.49 -4.89
CA LEU A 259 -16.72 10.92 -3.57
C LEU A 259 -16.13 9.74 -2.80
N PRO A 260 -15.44 9.96 -1.66
CA PRO A 260 -14.94 8.87 -0.82
C PRO A 260 -16.03 7.88 -0.43
N ILE A 261 -17.26 8.35 -0.17
CA ILE A 261 -18.38 7.48 0.15
C ILE A 261 -18.83 6.59 -1.02
N HIS A 262 -18.66 7.02 -2.28
CA HIS A 262 -18.90 6.16 -3.45
C HIS A 262 -17.86 5.03 -3.51
N TYR A 263 -16.59 5.36 -3.28
CA TYR A 263 -15.50 4.36 -3.21
C TYR A 263 -15.72 3.39 -2.05
N ALA A 264 -16.11 3.88 -0.87
CA ALA A 264 -16.42 3.04 0.28
C ALA A 264 -17.60 2.11 -0.02
N ALA A 265 -18.64 2.60 -0.68
CA ALA A 265 -19.80 1.80 -1.05
C ALA A 265 -19.46 0.65 -2.01
N ARG A 266 -18.52 0.87 -2.94
CA ARG A 266 -18.12 -0.13 -3.94
C ARG A 266 -17.04 -1.08 -3.46
N TYR A 267 -16.02 -0.56 -2.78
CA TYR A 267 -14.80 -1.30 -2.46
C TYR A 267 -14.55 -1.44 -0.95
N GLY A 268 -15.22 -0.66 -0.11
CA GLY A 268 -14.96 -0.60 1.32
C GLY A 268 -15.55 -1.78 2.10
N THR A 269 -15.00 -2.00 3.30
CA THR A 269 -15.60 -2.86 4.31
C THR A 269 -16.73 -2.14 5.04
N ALA A 270 -17.57 -2.87 5.79
CA ALA A 270 -18.60 -2.29 6.64
C ALA A 270 -18.08 -1.14 7.52
N LYS A 271 -16.87 -1.27 8.08
CA LYS A 271 -16.26 -0.24 8.92
C LYS A 271 -15.90 1.02 8.14
N ILE A 272 -15.35 0.88 6.94
CA ILE A 272 -15.01 2.01 6.06
C ILE A 272 -16.27 2.76 5.62
N VAL A 273 -17.32 2.03 5.23
CA VAL A 273 -18.62 2.62 4.88
C VAL A 273 -19.18 3.40 6.06
N GLN A 274 -19.15 2.81 7.26
CA GLN A 274 -19.66 3.47 8.47
C GLN A 274 -18.88 4.77 8.79
N SER A 275 -17.54 4.76 8.70
CA SER A 275 -16.73 5.98 8.89
C SER A 275 -17.11 7.07 7.88
N CYS A 276 -17.25 6.71 6.60
CA CYS A 276 -17.65 7.65 5.54
C CYS A 276 -19.09 8.17 5.73
N CYS A 277 -20.01 7.35 6.25
CA CYS A 277 -21.38 7.78 6.56
C CYS A 277 -21.43 8.78 7.71
N ILE A 278 -20.68 8.56 8.80
CA ILE A 278 -20.70 9.44 9.98
C ILE A 278 -20.16 10.82 9.61
N MET A 279 -19.03 10.87 8.90
CA MET A 279 -18.34 12.12 8.54
C MET A 279 -18.87 12.74 7.23
N GLY A 280 -19.74 12.03 6.51
CA GLY A 280 -20.29 12.43 5.21
C GLY A 280 -21.81 12.38 5.13
N ALA A 281 -22.53 12.32 6.26
CA ALA A 281 -23.98 12.08 6.32
C ALA A 281 -24.80 13.05 5.43
N THR A 282 -24.35 14.28 5.24
CA THR A 282 -24.99 15.29 4.38
C THR A 282 -24.91 14.99 2.88
N TYR A 283 -24.05 14.05 2.46
CA TYR A 283 -23.73 13.78 1.05
C TYR A 283 -24.02 12.34 0.64
N ILE A 284 -24.74 11.58 1.48
CA ILE A 284 -25.05 10.17 1.26
C ILE A 284 -25.85 9.90 -0.03
N ASN A 285 -26.50 10.94 -0.58
CA ASN A 285 -27.27 10.90 -1.81
C ASN A 285 -26.64 11.71 -2.96
N ASN A 286 -25.39 12.18 -2.80
CA ASN A 286 -24.71 12.91 -3.87
C ASN A 286 -24.49 12.01 -5.08
N LYS A 287 -24.63 12.61 -6.25
CA LYS A 287 -24.56 11.91 -7.52
C LYS A 287 -23.21 12.13 -8.18
N ASP A 288 -22.65 11.07 -8.73
CA ASP A 288 -21.52 11.14 -9.65
C ASP A 288 -21.97 11.70 -11.02
N THR A 289 -21.06 11.82 -11.98
CA THR A 289 -21.35 12.32 -13.33
C THR A 289 -22.35 11.46 -14.12
N GLN A 290 -22.54 10.19 -13.74
CA GLN A 290 -23.53 9.28 -14.30
C GLN A 290 -24.85 9.29 -13.50
N ALA A 291 -25.04 10.30 -12.65
CA ALA A 291 -26.17 10.43 -11.75
C ALA A 291 -26.29 9.30 -10.69
N ARG A 292 -25.22 8.54 -10.46
CA ARG A 292 -25.21 7.41 -9.51
C ARG A 292 -24.88 7.90 -8.09
N THR A 293 -25.66 7.44 -7.13
CA THR A 293 -25.42 7.64 -5.70
C THR A 293 -24.48 6.56 -5.16
N PRO A 294 -23.91 6.73 -3.95
CA PRO A 294 -23.16 5.66 -3.29
C PRO A 294 -23.98 4.38 -3.15
N LEU A 295 -25.29 4.49 -2.90
CA LEU A 295 -26.18 3.34 -2.82
C LEU A 295 -26.28 2.56 -4.15
N LEU A 296 -26.29 3.28 -5.29
CA LEU A 296 -26.24 2.65 -6.63
C LEU A 296 -24.88 1.98 -6.88
N TRP A 297 -23.76 2.57 -6.41
CA TRP A 297 -22.44 1.95 -6.46
C TRP A 297 -22.36 0.66 -5.64
N ALA A 298 -22.94 0.62 -4.43
CA ALA A 298 -23.00 -0.59 -3.61
C ALA A 298 -23.83 -1.71 -4.27
N ALA A 299 -24.99 -1.36 -4.85
CA ALA A 299 -25.83 -2.32 -5.56
C ALA A 299 -25.10 -2.93 -6.77
N TYR A 300 -24.43 -2.08 -7.56
CA TYR A 300 -23.62 -2.52 -8.70
C TYR A 300 -22.41 -3.35 -8.28
N ALA A 301 -21.79 -3.05 -7.15
CA ALA A 301 -20.64 -3.80 -6.65
C ALA A 301 -21.01 -5.15 -6.04
N GLY A 302 -22.28 -5.37 -5.73
CA GLY A 302 -22.70 -6.50 -4.93
C GLY A 302 -22.31 -6.40 -3.45
N ASN A 303 -22.09 -5.19 -2.93
CA ASN A 303 -21.68 -4.95 -1.54
C ASN A 303 -22.92 -4.80 -0.65
N GLN A 304 -23.42 -5.92 -0.11
CA GLN A 304 -24.65 -5.94 0.69
C GLN A 304 -24.49 -5.18 2.01
N GLU A 305 -23.35 -5.30 2.69
CA GLU A 305 -23.08 -4.58 3.93
C GLU A 305 -23.11 -3.06 3.71
N ALA A 306 -22.55 -2.59 2.59
CA ALA A 306 -22.63 -1.17 2.23
C ALA A 306 -24.07 -0.72 1.98
N LEU A 307 -24.89 -1.51 1.27
CA LEU A 307 -26.31 -1.21 1.05
C LEU A 307 -27.07 -1.04 2.38
N GLU A 308 -26.91 -2.01 3.28
CA GLU A 308 -27.53 -2.02 4.61
C GLU A 308 -27.16 -0.77 5.41
N ILE A 309 -25.86 -0.46 5.49
CA ILE A 309 -25.35 0.68 6.24
C ILE A 309 -25.83 2.00 5.62
N LEU A 310 -25.76 2.15 4.29
CA LEU A 310 -26.17 3.38 3.62
C LEU A 310 -27.67 3.65 3.82
N ILE A 311 -28.54 2.65 3.69
CA ILE A 311 -29.97 2.80 3.93
C ILE A 311 -30.25 3.17 5.39
N LYS A 312 -29.59 2.50 6.34
CA LYS A 312 -29.71 2.82 7.77
C LYS A 312 -29.31 4.26 8.09
N ASN A 313 -28.36 4.83 7.32
CA ASN A 313 -27.90 6.21 7.46
C ASN A 313 -28.65 7.21 6.54
N GLY A 314 -29.77 6.83 5.94
CA GLY A 314 -30.66 7.77 5.22
C GLY A 314 -30.42 7.88 3.71
N ALA A 315 -29.71 6.93 3.09
CA ALA A 315 -29.64 6.85 1.64
C ALA A 315 -31.04 6.62 1.04
N ASN A 316 -31.37 7.33 -0.04
CA ASN A 316 -32.67 7.27 -0.69
C ASN A 316 -32.68 6.20 -1.80
N PRO A 317 -33.37 5.06 -1.61
CA PRO A 317 -33.40 3.97 -2.59
C PRO A 317 -34.22 4.30 -3.85
N LYS A 318 -34.96 5.41 -3.87
CA LYS A 318 -35.76 5.82 -5.04
C LYS A 318 -34.92 6.49 -6.13
N LEU A 319 -33.68 6.89 -5.81
CA LEU A 319 -32.82 7.57 -6.76
C LEU A 319 -32.29 6.61 -7.82
N THR A 320 -32.21 7.10 -9.04
CA THR A 320 -31.72 6.38 -10.22
C THR A 320 -30.56 7.10 -10.88
N ASP A 321 -29.81 6.35 -11.68
CA ASP A 321 -28.80 6.88 -12.60
C ASP A 321 -29.43 7.55 -13.84
N TYR A 322 -28.59 8.04 -14.77
CA TYR A 322 -29.07 8.70 -15.99
C TYR A 322 -29.88 7.78 -16.92
N GLN A 323 -29.69 6.46 -16.83
CA GLN A 323 -30.46 5.48 -17.60
C GLN A 323 -31.77 5.12 -16.91
N GLY A 324 -32.01 5.61 -15.69
CA GLY A 324 -33.19 5.27 -14.90
C GLY A 324 -33.02 3.96 -14.13
N TYR A 325 -31.82 3.40 -14.05
CA TYR A 325 -31.57 2.20 -13.25
C TYR A 325 -31.64 2.52 -11.76
N SER A 326 -32.49 1.76 -11.08
CA SER A 326 -32.55 1.72 -9.61
C SER A 326 -31.57 0.69 -9.07
N ILE A 327 -31.41 0.65 -7.74
CA ILE A 327 -30.58 -0.37 -7.06
C ILE A 327 -31.02 -1.80 -7.41
N LEU A 328 -32.31 -2.03 -7.70
CA LEU A 328 -32.82 -3.35 -8.09
C LEU A 328 -32.47 -3.70 -9.53
N HIS A 329 -32.45 -2.73 -10.45
CA HIS A 329 -31.98 -2.96 -11.82
C HIS A 329 -30.52 -3.42 -11.81
N LEU A 330 -29.66 -2.69 -11.08
CA LEU A 330 -28.23 -2.99 -10.99
C LEU A 330 -27.98 -4.36 -10.33
N ALA A 331 -28.66 -4.67 -9.22
CA ALA A 331 -28.51 -5.96 -8.56
C ALA A 331 -28.94 -7.15 -9.45
N VAL A 332 -29.96 -6.97 -10.30
CA VAL A 332 -30.38 -7.97 -11.28
C VAL A 332 -29.37 -8.11 -12.41
N GLN A 333 -28.82 -7.01 -12.92
CA GLN A 333 -27.80 -7.04 -13.98
C GLN A 333 -26.56 -7.83 -13.55
N GLU A 334 -26.16 -7.71 -12.29
CA GLU A 334 -25.03 -8.44 -11.71
C GLU A 334 -25.39 -9.87 -11.26
N ASN A 335 -26.61 -10.33 -11.53
CA ASN A 335 -27.11 -11.66 -11.16
C ASN A 335 -26.93 -12.01 -9.66
N ASN A 336 -27.07 -11.01 -8.78
CA ASN A 336 -26.88 -11.20 -7.34
C ASN A 336 -28.22 -11.50 -6.65
N GLU A 337 -28.61 -12.79 -6.62
CA GLU A 337 -29.88 -13.24 -6.03
C GLU A 337 -30.05 -12.80 -4.56
N SER A 338 -28.99 -12.85 -3.77
CA SER A 338 -29.01 -12.48 -2.35
C SER A 338 -29.38 -11.01 -2.16
N ILE A 339 -28.75 -10.10 -2.92
CA ILE A 339 -29.05 -8.68 -2.85
C ILE A 339 -30.43 -8.36 -3.42
N VAL A 340 -30.82 -8.99 -4.53
CA VAL A 340 -32.17 -8.83 -5.08
C VAL A 340 -33.22 -9.18 -4.03
N ARG A 341 -33.05 -10.33 -3.36
CA ARG A 341 -33.92 -10.77 -2.27
C ARG A 341 -33.94 -9.76 -1.13
N TRP A 342 -32.76 -9.35 -0.67
CA TRP A 342 -32.63 -8.39 0.41
C TRP A 342 -33.32 -7.05 0.09
N ILE A 343 -33.14 -6.51 -1.13
CA ILE A 343 -33.79 -5.26 -1.58
C ILE A 343 -35.31 -5.40 -1.55
N ILE A 344 -35.86 -6.49 -2.07
CA ILE A 344 -37.31 -6.70 -2.12
C ILE A 344 -37.91 -6.83 -0.72
N GLU A 345 -37.20 -7.51 0.19
CA GLU A 345 -37.67 -7.78 1.55
C GLU A 345 -37.53 -6.57 2.49
N ASN A 346 -36.48 -5.76 2.33
CA ASN A 346 -36.11 -4.74 3.32
C ASN A 346 -36.24 -3.28 2.84
N VAL A 347 -36.23 -3.03 1.53
CA VAL A 347 -36.24 -1.66 0.99
C VAL A 347 -37.63 -1.26 0.51
N GLY A 348 -38.24 -2.11 -0.31
CA GLY A 348 -39.62 -1.91 -0.72
C GLY A 348 -39.95 -2.46 -2.09
N HIS A 349 -41.18 -2.94 -2.19
CA HIS A 349 -41.73 -3.56 -3.38
C HIS A 349 -41.85 -2.60 -4.59
N PHE A 350 -41.94 -1.28 -4.34
CA PHE A 350 -42.08 -0.26 -5.39
C PHE A 350 -40.96 -0.29 -6.45
N LEU A 351 -39.81 -0.91 -6.14
CA LEU A 351 -38.69 -1.08 -7.07
C LEU A 351 -38.93 -2.18 -8.12
N VAL A 352 -39.78 -3.18 -7.83
CA VAL A 352 -40.00 -4.36 -8.67
C VAL A 352 -40.61 -4.00 -10.02
N ASP A 353 -41.53 -3.04 -10.01
CA ASP A 353 -42.25 -2.57 -11.21
C ASP A 353 -41.68 -1.26 -11.76
N GLN A 354 -40.66 -0.70 -11.11
CA GLN A 354 -40.00 0.50 -11.59
C GLN A 354 -39.38 0.23 -12.96
N LYS A 355 -39.58 1.15 -13.90
CA LYS A 355 -39.03 1.06 -15.25
C LYS A 355 -37.86 2.03 -15.41
N ASP A 356 -36.86 1.60 -16.17
CA ASP A 356 -35.78 2.44 -16.65
C ASP A 356 -36.26 3.40 -17.76
N SER A 357 -35.34 4.18 -18.32
CA SER A 357 -35.63 5.13 -19.40
C SER A 357 -36.04 4.46 -20.71
N ASN A 358 -35.77 3.16 -20.88
CA ASN A 358 -36.19 2.35 -22.03
C ASN A 358 -37.49 1.59 -21.75
N HIS A 359 -38.19 1.90 -20.66
CA HIS A 359 -39.42 1.24 -20.22
C HIS A 359 -39.27 -0.24 -19.82
N HIS A 360 -38.05 -0.70 -19.54
CA HIS A 360 -37.76 -2.04 -19.05
C HIS A 360 -37.76 -2.08 -17.52
N SER A 361 -38.37 -3.10 -16.94
CA SER A 361 -38.31 -3.37 -15.49
C SER A 361 -37.15 -4.30 -15.13
N PRO A 362 -36.81 -4.47 -13.84
CA PRO A 362 -35.82 -5.46 -13.41
C PRO A 362 -36.16 -6.88 -13.90
N LEU A 363 -37.45 -7.23 -13.95
CA LEU A 363 -37.89 -8.53 -14.47
C LEU A 363 -37.52 -8.73 -15.94
N TYR A 364 -37.59 -7.69 -16.77
CA TYR A 364 -37.17 -7.77 -18.17
C TYR A 364 -35.69 -8.19 -18.28
N TYR A 365 -34.81 -7.56 -17.50
CA TYR A 365 -33.38 -7.91 -17.52
C TYR A 365 -33.11 -9.33 -17.01
N ALA A 366 -33.81 -9.75 -15.94
CA ALA A 366 -33.72 -11.12 -15.46
C ALA A 366 -34.14 -12.15 -16.52
N GLN A 367 -35.20 -11.87 -17.29
CA GLN A 367 -35.65 -12.76 -18.36
C GLN A 367 -34.74 -12.71 -19.59
N LYS A 368 -34.30 -11.51 -20.00
CA LYS A 368 -33.40 -11.31 -21.14
C LYS A 368 -32.07 -12.06 -20.97
N ASN A 369 -31.56 -12.13 -19.74
CA ASN A 369 -30.31 -12.80 -19.42
C ASN A 369 -30.47 -14.23 -18.86
N ASP A 370 -31.68 -14.79 -18.89
CA ASP A 370 -32.03 -16.14 -18.37
C ASP A 370 -31.67 -16.38 -16.89
N TYR A 371 -31.84 -15.35 -16.05
CA TYR A 371 -31.67 -15.45 -14.59
C TYR A 371 -32.93 -16.01 -13.93
N GLN A 372 -33.18 -17.31 -14.13
CA GLN A 372 -34.44 -17.98 -13.78
C GLN A 372 -34.85 -17.80 -12.32
N LYS A 373 -33.91 -17.92 -11.37
CA LYS A 373 -34.20 -17.75 -9.93
C LYS A 373 -34.63 -16.32 -9.59
N ILE A 374 -33.91 -15.33 -10.12
CA ILE A 374 -34.25 -13.91 -9.95
C ILE A 374 -35.58 -13.58 -10.63
N ALA A 375 -35.82 -14.09 -11.84
CA ALA A 375 -37.08 -13.89 -12.55
C ALA A 375 -38.27 -14.51 -11.78
N ALA A 376 -38.09 -15.70 -11.20
CA ALA A 376 -39.09 -16.33 -10.34
C ALA A 376 -39.35 -15.51 -9.08
N LEU A 377 -38.29 -15.02 -8.43
CA LEU A 377 -38.38 -14.16 -7.25
C LEU A 377 -39.16 -12.88 -7.54
N LEU A 378 -38.80 -12.17 -8.61
CA LEU A 378 -39.47 -10.94 -9.04
C LEU A 378 -40.93 -11.18 -9.44
N LYS A 379 -41.24 -12.27 -10.16
CA LYS A 379 -42.63 -12.66 -10.49
C LYS A 379 -43.45 -12.97 -9.25
N SER A 380 -42.89 -13.68 -8.27
CA SER A 380 -43.61 -14.05 -7.05
C SER A 380 -44.04 -12.83 -6.23
N LYS A 381 -43.32 -11.71 -6.40
CA LYS A 381 -43.54 -10.48 -5.66
C LYS A 381 -44.32 -9.46 -6.48
N GLY A 382 -44.03 -9.27 -7.78
CA GLY A 382 -44.70 -8.27 -8.65
C GLY A 382 -46.20 -8.49 -8.92
N VAL A 383 -46.79 -9.59 -8.46
CA VAL A 383 -48.23 -9.89 -8.63
C VAL A 383 -49.09 -9.33 -7.49
N SER A 384 -48.48 -8.77 -6.43
CA SER A 384 -49.20 -8.17 -5.30
C SER A 384 -49.53 -6.68 -5.52
N ASN A 385 -50.48 -6.40 -6.43
CA ASN A 385 -51.46 -5.28 -6.40
C ASN A 385 -52.02 -5.03 -7.81
N ARG A 386 -53.13 -5.70 -8.13
CA ARG A 386 -54.12 -5.20 -9.09
C ARG A 386 -55.34 -4.75 -8.32
#